data_AF-A0A7K3WCR2-F1
#
_entry.id   AF-A0A7K3WCR2-F1
#
_cell.length_a   1.000
_cell.length_b   1.000
_cell.length_c   1.000
_cell.angle_alpha   90.00
_cell.angle_beta   90.00
_cell.angle_gamma   90.00
#
_symmetry.space_group_name_H-M   'P 1'
#
loop_
_entity.id
_entity.type
_entity.pdbx_description
1 polymer ?
#
loop_
_entity_poly.entity_id
_entity_poly.type
_entity_poly.pdbx_seq_one_letter_code
_entity_poly.pdbx_strand_id
1 'polypeptide(L)'
;MSGIVLVLLGVLVLLSAVALRAGTDGVLGRVVAGVLTLLLGGAAWVAWAAPGTASTGSLVLATVLAVAAAGLGGGAVAVAVLDAADPGGPAVRGGPSDPDVLRGGAWIGALERIGVTATLLVGWPEGLAVVLAVKGLGRYAELKDPAAAERFILGTLASVLWAAGCAGVVVLLRS
;
A
#
# COMPACT_ATOMS: atom_id res chain seq x y z
N MET A 1 0.28 23.45 -8.58
CA MET A 1 0.22 22.02 -8.93
C MET A 1 0.69 21.10 -7.83
N SER A 2 1.92 21.25 -7.35
CA SER A 2 2.41 20.48 -6.19
C SER A 2 1.47 20.62 -4.98
N GLY A 3 0.85 21.80 -4.78
CA GLY A 3 -0.20 21.99 -3.76
C GLY A 3 -1.41 21.04 -3.90
N ILE A 4 -1.90 20.77 -5.12
CA ILE A 4 -3.04 19.85 -5.32
C ILE A 4 -2.59 18.42 -5.02
N VAL A 5 -1.41 18.00 -5.49
CA VAL A 5 -0.87 16.68 -5.19
C VAL A 5 -0.66 16.47 -3.69
N LEU A 6 -0.16 17.49 -2.99
CA LEU A 6 -0.01 17.47 -1.53
C LEU A 6 -1.35 17.34 -0.80
N VAL A 7 -2.39 18.05 -1.25
CA VAL A 7 -3.74 17.92 -0.70
C VAL A 7 -4.28 16.51 -0.94
N LEU A 8 -4.15 15.96 -2.14
CA LEU A 8 -4.60 14.60 -2.47
C LEU A 8 -3.87 13.55 -1.64
N LEU A 9 -2.55 13.65 -1.48
CA LEU A 9 -1.76 12.77 -0.63
C LEU A 9 -2.11 12.94 0.86
N GLY A 10 -2.37 14.17 1.32
CA GLY A 10 -2.82 14.45 2.67
C GLY A 10 -4.18 13.80 2.98
N VAL A 11 -5.16 13.98 2.08
CA VAL A 11 -6.47 13.32 2.17
C VAL A 11 -6.31 11.79 2.14
N LEU A 12 -5.44 11.28 1.26
CA LEU A 12 -5.16 9.85 1.17
C LEU A 12 -4.63 9.28 2.49
N VAL A 13 -3.69 9.98 3.16
CA VAL A 13 -3.17 9.58 4.48
C VAL A 13 -4.27 9.63 5.54
N LEU A 14 -5.07 10.69 5.57
CA LEU A 14 -6.15 10.85 6.55
C LEU A 14 -7.20 9.73 6.41
N LEU A 15 -7.65 9.46 5.19
CA LEU A 15 -8.62 8.38 4.93
C LEU A 15 -8.03 7.01 5.26
N SER A 16 -6.74 6.79 4.96
CA SER A 16 -6.05 5.55 5.35
C SER A 16 -6.02 5.37 6.87
N ALA A 17 -5.72 6.44 7.63
CA ALA A 17 -5.69 6.41 9.08
C ALA A 17 -7.09 6.17 9.70
N VAL A 18 -8.14 6.76 9.11
CA VAL A 18 -9.52 6.52 9.52
C VAL A 18 -9.94 5.09 9.23
N ALA A 19 -9.62 4.57 8.04
CA ALA A 19 -9.92 3.19 7.64
C ALA A 19 -9.30 2.16 8.59
N LEU A 20 -8.06 2.37 9.01
CA LEU A 20 -7.38 1.50 9.99
C LEU A 20 -8.06 1.46 11.35
N ARG A 21 -8.76 2.54 11.74
CA ARG A 21 -9.50 2.63 13.01
C ARG A 21 -10.92 2.09 12.89
N ALA A 22 -11.59 2.37 11.78
CA ALA A 22 -12.98 2.01 11.55
C ALA A 22 -13.18 0.52 11.23
N GLY A 23 -12.13 -0.17 10.76
CA GLY A 23 -12.25 -1.51 10.19
C GLY A 23 -12.77 -1.44 8.75
N THR A 24 -12.27 -2.33 7.90
CA THR A 24 -12.50 -2.29 6.45
C THR A 24 -13.10 -3.62 5.98
N ASP A 25 -14.10 -4.12 6.70
CA ASP A 25 -14.70 -5.41 6.37
C ASP A 25 -15.78 -5.26 5.28
N GLY A 26 -15.85 -6.22 4.36
CA GLY A 26 -16.92 -6.34 3.38
C GLY A 26 -17.05 -5.17 2.40
N VAL A 27 -18.28 -4.73 2.14
CA VAL A 27 -18.59 -3.70 1.12
C VAL A 27 -17.90 -2.37 1.43
N LEU A 28 -17.89 -1.96 2.70
CA LEU A 28 -17.26 -0.71 3.12
C LEU A 28 -15.75 -0.74 2.82
N GLY A 29 -15.08 -1.86 3.12
CA GLY A 29 -13.67 -2.05 2.80
C GLY A 29 -13.35 -1.89 1.31
N ARG A 30 -14.16 -2.51 0.44
CA ARG A 30 -14.01 -2.38 -1.01
C ARG A 30 -14.21 -0.95 -1.50
N VAL A 31 -15.21 -0.24 -0.98
CA VAL A 31 -15.44 1.17 -1.33
C VAL A 31 -14.26 2.03 -0.87
N VAL A 32 -13.79 1.85 0.36
CA VAL A 32 -12.62 2.57 0.89
C VAL A 32 -11.40 2.31 0.02
N ALA A 33 -11.09 1.06 -0.30
CA ALA A 33 -9.96 0.71 -1.17
C ALA A 33 -10.08 1.35 -2.57
N GLY A 34 -11.28 1.36 -3.15
CA GLY A 34 -11.57 2.05 -4.40
C GLY A 34 -11.29 3.55 -4.32
N VAL A 35 -11.79 4.21 -3.28
CA VAL A 35 -11.57 5.65 -3.04
C VAL A 35 -10.07 5.95 -2.86
N LEU A 36 -9.35 5.16 -2.06
CA LEU A 36 -7.91 5.33 -1.87
C LEU A 36 -7.15 5.18 -3.20
N THR A 37 -7.50 4.17 -4.00
CA THR A 37 -6.89 3.93 -5.31
C THR A 37 -7.16 5.06 -6.29
N LEU A 38 -8.39 5.59 -6.32
CA LEU A 38 -8.75 6.74 -7.15
C LEU A 38 -8.03 8.02 -6.71
N LEU A 39 -7.88 8.25 -5.41
CA LEU A 39 -7.11 9.39 -4.89
C LEU A 39 -5.64 9.31 -5.27
N LEU A 40 -5.03 8.13 -5.15
CA LEU A 40 -3.64 7.92 -5.57
C LEU A 40 -3.47 8.10 -7.08
N GLY A 41 -4.38 7.55 -7.88
CA GLY A 41 -4.41 7.73 -9.33
C GLY A 41 -4.61 9.20 -9.74
N GLY A 42 -5.48 9.93 -9.05
CA GLY A 42 -5.67 11.36 -9.24
C GLY A 42 -4.42 12.16 -8.89
N ALA A 43 -3.73 11.83 -7.79
CA ALA A 43 -2.46 12.46 -7.43
C ALA A 43 -1.38 12.23 -8.49
N ALA A 44 -1.27 11.00 -9.01
CA ALA A 44 -0.36 10.65 -10.10
C ALA A 44 -0.71 11.40 -11.39
N TRP A 45 -1.98 11.44 -11.77
CA TRP A 45 -2.44 12.14 -12.97
C TRP A 45 -2.15 13.64 -12.89
N VAL A 46 -2.44 14.29 -11.76
CA VAL A 46 -2.12 15.72 -11.57
C VAL A 46 -0.60 15.96 -11.62
N ALA A 47 0.21 15.09 -11.02
CA ALA A 47 1.67 15.20 -11.07
C ALA A 47 2.19 15.08 -12.52
N TRP A 48 1.63 14.16 -13.31
CA TRP A 48 2.01 13.93 -14.70
C TRP A 48 1.50 15.01 -15.67
N ALA A 49 0.26 15.49 -15.51
CA ALA A 49 -0.46 16.26 -16.53
C ALA A 49 0.04 17.70 -16.72
N ALA A 50 0.77 18.26 -15.76
CA ALA A 50 1.49 19.51 -16.01
C ALA A 50 2.87 19.48 -15.30
N PRO A 51 3.89 19.04 -16.07
CA PRO A 51 5.27 18.96 -15.61
C PRO A 51 5.77 20.31 -15.09
N GLY A 52 6.49 20.28 -13.98
CA GLY A 52 7.07 21.46 -13.37
C GLY A 52 7.85 21.09 -12.13
N THR A 53 9.03 21.68 -11.97
CA THR A 53 9.91 21.38 -10.85
C THR A 53 9.27 21.83 -9.54
N ALA A 54 8.81 20.87 -8.75
CA ALA A 54 8.31 21.14 -7.40
C ALA A 54 9.44 21.72 -6.53
N SER A 55 9.09 22.65 -5.63
CA SER A 55 10.06 23.15 -4.65
C SER A 55 10.59 22.02 -3.77
N THR A 56 11.81 22.15 -3.24
CA THR A 56 12.40 21.17 -2.32
C THR A 56 11.48 20.87 -1.13
N GLY A 57 10.84 21.91 -0.56
CA GLY A 57 9.88 21.73 0.55
C GLY A 57 8.66 20.90 0.14
N SER A 58 8.12 21.13 -1.06
CA SER A 58 7.00 20.34 -1.59
C SER A 58 7.40 18.89 -1.85
N LEU A 59 8.61 18.63 -2.35
CA LEU A 59 9.11 17.28 -2.58
C LEU A 59 9.32 16.52 -1.27
N VAL A 60 9.88 17.16 -0.24
CA VAL A 60 10.04 16.56 1.09
C VAL A 60 8.68 16.20 1.68
N LEU A 61 7.72 17.13 1.64
CA LEU A 61 6.38 16.86 2.17
C LEU A 61 5.66 15.76 1.38
N ALA A 62 5.75 15.77 0.04
CA ALA A 62 5.19 14.72 -0.79
C ALA A 62 5.80 13.34 -0.49
N THR A 63 7.12 13.29 -0.27
CA THR A 63 7.84 12.07 0.14
C THR A 63 7.29 11.52 1.46
N VAL A 64 7.17 12.37 2.48
CA VAL A 64 6.65 11.96 3.80
C VAL A 64 5.21 11.46 3.69
N LEU A 65 4.35 12.18 2.96
CA LEU A 65 2.96 11.79 2.78
C LEU A 65 2.82 10.49 1.97
N ALA A 66 3.62 10.30 0.92
CA ALA A 66 3.61 9.09 0.12
C ALA A 66 4.06 7.87 0.93
N VAL A 67 5.12 8.00 1.75
CA VAL A 67 5.58 6.93 2.65
C VAL A 67 4.51 6.59 3.70
N ALA A 68 3.87 7.60 4.28
CA ALA A 68 2.77 7.39 5.21
C ALA A 68 1.56 6.68 4.55
N ALA A 69 1.18 7.10 3.34
CA ALA A 69 0.10 6.48 2.57
C ALA A 69 0.43 5.03 2.18
N ALA A 70 1.69 4.74 1.82
CA ALA A 70 2.15 3.40 1.54
C ALA A 70 1.99 2.48 2.77
N GLY A 71 2.48 2.92 3.94
CA GLY A 71 2.37 2.14 5.17
C GLY A 71 0.92 1.91 5.61
N LEU A 72 0.12 2.98 5.66
CA LEU A 72 -1.22 2.98 6.27
C LEU A 72 -2.32 2.45 5.32
N GLY A 73 -2.29 2.84 4.05
CA GLY A 73 -3.37 2.56 3.10
C GLY A 73 -3.32 1.17 2.47
N GLY A 74 -2.12 0.58 2.35
CA GLY A 74 -1.92 -0.64 1.57
C GLY A 74 -2.62 -1.88 2.13
N GLY A 75 -2.95 -1.90 3.43
CA GLY A 75 -3.72 -3.00 4.03
C GLY A 75 -5.13 -3.09 3.47
N ALA A 76 -5.86 -1.98 3.42
CA ALA A 76 -7.23 -1.95 2.90
C ALA A 76 -7.29 -2.34 1.42
N VAL A 77 -6.31 -1.90 0.62
CA VAL A 77 -6.22 -2.23 -0.80
C VAL A 77 -5.89 -3.71 -1.00
N ALA A 78 -4.93 -4.27 -0.26
CA ALA A 78 -4.59 -5.69 -0.36
C ALA A 78 -5.77 -6.58 0.04
N VAL A 79 -6.49 -6.26 1.12
CA VAL A 79 -7.69 -6.98 1.54
C VAL A 79 -8.79 -6.90 0.48
N ALA A 80 -9.07 -5.72 -0.06
CA ALA A 80 -10.10 -5.58 -1.09
C ALA A 80 -9.78 -6.35 -2.39
N VAL A 81 -8.50 -6.45 -2.77
CA VAL A 81 -8.07 -7.28 -3.91
C VAL A 81 -8.28 -8.76 -3.61
N LEU A 82 -7.94 -9.22 -2.40
CA LEU A 82 -8.16 -10.61 -2.00
C LEU A 82 -9.66 -10.96 -1.96
N ASP A 83 -10.49 -10.08 -1.38
CA ASP A 83 -11.94 -10.23 -1.35
C ASP A 83 -12.56 -10.26 -2.75
N ALA A 84 -11.99 -9.52 -3.71
CA ALA A 84 -12.43 -9.54 -5.10
C ALA A 84 -11.99 -10.82 -5.85
N ALA A 85 -10.82 -11.37 -5.50
CA ALA A 85 -10.29 -12.58 -6.10
C ALA A 85 -11.00 -13.86 -5.60
N ASP A 86 -11.45 -13.89 -4.35
CA ASP A 86 -12.16 -15.03 -3.75
C ASP A 86 -13.41 -14.58 -2.95
N PRO A 87 -14.49 -14.15 -3.64
CA PRO A 87 -15.70 -13.67 -2.97
C PRO A 87 -16.39 -14.79 -2.17
N GLY A 88 -16.26 -14.74 -0.84
CA GLY A 88 -16.90 -15.72 0.06
C GLY A 88 -16.01 -16.92 0.46
N GLY A 89 -14.70 -16.86 0.20
CA GLY A 89 -13.75 -17.83 0.72
C GLY A 89 -13.76 -17.90 2.25
N PRO A 90 -13.49 -19.07 2.86
CA PRO A 90 -13.51 -19.23 4.31
C PRO A 90 -12.48 -18.32 4.98
N ALA A 91 -12.89 -17.62 6.04
CA ALA A 91 -11.96 -16.89 6.91
C ALA A 91 -10.94 -17.89 7.49
N VAL A 92 -9.68 -17.76 7.09
CA VAL A 92 -8.60 -18.61 7.58
C VAL A 92 -8.42 -18.37 9.09
N ARG A 93 -8.52 -19.41 9.90
CA ARG A 93 -8.23 -19.35 11.35
C ARG A 93 -6.77 -18.94 11.55
N GLY A 94 -6.50 -17.98 12.43
CA GLY A 94 -5.19 -17.30 12.53
C GLY A 94 -4.97 -16.16 11.53
N GLY A 95 -6.00 -15.78 10.76
CA GLY A 95 -5.99 -14.61 9.88
C GLY A 95 -6.11 -13.27 10.64
N PRO A 96 -6.04 -12.12 9.94
CA PRO A 96 -6.05 -10.78 10.54
C PRO A 96 -7.25 -10.45 11.44
N SER A 97 -8.32 -11.25 11.38
CA SER A 97 -9.56 -11.12 12.16
C SER A 97 -9.56 -11.93 13.47
N ASP A 98 -8.50 -12.69 13.76
CA ASP A 98 -8.36 -13.45 15.01
C ASP A 98 -7.85 -12.53 16.14
N PRO A 99 -8.67 -12.21 17.16
CA PRO A 99 -8.33 -11.25 18.20
C PRO A 99 -7.20 -11.72 19.14
N ASP A 100 -6.88 -13.02 19.15
CA ASP A 100 -5.80 -13.60 19.95
C ASP A 100 -4.43 -13.54 19.26
N VAL A 101 -4.40 -13.16 17.98
CA VAL A 101 -3.16 -12.95 17.23
C VAL A 101 -2.77 -11.48 17.36
N LEU A 102 -1.58 -11.22 17.91
CA LEU A 102 -0.97 -9.89 17.88
C LEU A 102 -1.09 -9.32 16.46
N ARG A 103 -1.45 -8.02 16.31
CA ARG A 103 -1.50 -7.31 15.01
C ARG A 103 -0.15 -7.24 14.25
N GLY A 104 0.79 -8.11 14.57
CA GLY A 104 2.10 -8.24 13.95
C GLY A 104 2.03 -8.36 12.43
N GLY A 105 1.05 -9.08 11.87
CA GLY A 105 0.87 -9.15 10.41
C GLY A 105 0.62 -7.79 9.76
N ALA A 106 -0.21 -6.94 10.37
CA ALA A 106 -0.50 -5.59 9.86
C ALA A 106 0.72 -4.67 9.95
N TRP A 107 1.47 -4.74 11.07
CA TRP A 107 2.71 -3.97 11.25
C TRP A 107 3.82 -4.43 10.31
N ILE A 108 4.02 -5.74 10.13
CA ILE A 108 4.97 -6.30 9.17
C ILE A 108 4.64 -5.78 7.77
N GLY A 109 3.38 -5.85 7.35
CA GLY A 109 2.97 -5.31 6.05
C GLY A 109 3.23 -3.81 5.89
N ALA A 110 3.02 -3.02 6.96
CA ALA A 110 3.32 -1.59 6.92
C ALA A 110 4.83 -1.33 6.76
N LEU A 111 5.67 -2.05 7.51
CA LEU A 111 7.12 -1.95 7.43
C LEU A 111 7.66 -2.37 6.05
N GLU A 112 7.13 -3.44 5.47
CA GLU A 112 7.48 -3.88 4.12
C GLU A 112 7.15 -2.80 3.08
N ARG A 113 5.96 -2.21 3.14
CA ARG A 113 5.55 -1.14 2.19
C ARG A 113 6.39 0.12 2.35
N ILE A 114 6.75 0.49 3.59
CA ILE A 114 7.68 1.58 3.85
C ILE A 114 9.04 1.26 3.25
N GLY A 115 9.56 0.04 3.45
CA GLY A 115 10.81 -0.42 2.86
C GLY A 115 10.80 -0.37 1.34
N VAL A 116 9.78 -0.93 0.70
CA VAL A 116 9.59 -0.88 -0.76
C VAL A 116 9.56 0.57 -1.25
N THR A 117 8.74 1.43 -0.65
CA THR A 117 8.64 2.84 -1.05
C THR A 117 9.98 3.55 -0.89
N ALA A 118 10.67 3.35 0.23
CA ALA A 118 11.97 3.96 0.50
C ALA A 118 13.02 3.55 -0.54
N THR A 119 13.15 2.25 -0.82
CA THR A 119 14.12 1.71 -1.80
C THR A 119 13.91 2.31 -3.19
N LEU A 120 12.65 2.44 -3.63
CA LEU A 120 12.32 3.08 -4.91
C LEU A 120 12.66 4.58 -4.91
N LEU A 121 12.36 5.31 -3.83
CA LEU A 121 12.56 6.76 -3.76
C LEU A 121 14.04 7.18 -3.66
N VAL A 122 14.89 6.31 -3.12
CA VAL A 122 16.36 6.51 -3.09
C VAL A 122 17.07 5.97 -4.33
N GLY A 123 16.33 5.38 -5.28
CA GLY A 123 16.90 4.87 -6.53
C GLY A 123 17.61 3.52 -6.41
N TRP A 124 17.26 2.70 -5.42
CA TRP A 124 17.79 1.35 -5.21
C TRP A 124 16.70 0.28 -5.43
N PRO A 125 16.28 0.02 -6.68
CA PRO A 125 15.16 -0.89 -6.97
C PRO A 125 15.42 -2.34 -6.54
N GLU A 126 16.68 -2.78 -6.43
CA GLU A 126 17.05 -4.11 -5.95
C GLU A 126 16.59 -4.34 -4.50
N GLY A 127 16.45 -3.27 -3.71
CA GLY A 127 15.91 -3.34 -2.35
C GLY A 127 14.48 -3.91 -2.31
N LEU A 128 13.67 -3.72 -3.36
CA LEU A 128 12.35 -4.33 -3.49
C LEU A 128 12.46 -5.86 -3.54
N ALA A 129 13.41 -6.39 -4.32
CA ALA A 129 13.65 -7.82 -4.42
C ALA A 129 14.09 -8.41 -3.06
N VAL A 130 14.91 -7.68 -2.30
CA VAL A 130 15.32 -8.07 -0.94
C VAL A 130 14.12 -8.15 0.00
N VAL A 131 13.24 -7.14 0.02
CA VAL A 131 12.03 -7.15 0.87
C VAL A 131 11.13 -8.33 0.52
N LEU A 132 10.90 -8.57 -0.77
CA LEU A 132 10.10 -9.72 -1.23
C LEU A 132 10.72 -11.07 -0.86
N ALA A 133 12.04 -11.20 -0.99
CA ALA A 133 12.75 -12.42 -0.62
C ALA A 133 12.63 -12.72 0.88
N VAL A 134 12.88 -11.72 1.74
CA VAL A 134 12.73 -11.86 3.19
C VAL A 134 11.31 -12.24 3.58
N LYS A 135 10.31 -11.60 2.96
CA LYS A 135 8.89 -11.93 3.18
C LYS A 135 8.57 -13.37 2.78
N GLY A 136 9.03 -13.82 1.62
CA GLY A 136 8.81 -15.18 1.12
C GLY A 136 9.45 -16.26 2.00
N LEU A 137 10.68 -16.02 2.48
CA LEU A 137 11.39 -16.94 3.37
C LEU A 137 10.64 -17.15 4.69
N GLY A 138 10.10 -16.08 5.27
CA GLY A 138 9.35 -16.14 6.54
C GLY A 138 8.04 -16.95 6.47
N ARG A 139 7.53 -17.24 5.26
CA ARG A 139 6.27 -17.96 5.03
C ARG A 139 6.44 -19.25 4.24
N TYR A 140 7.67 -19.68 3.96
CA TYR A 140 7.95 -20.82 3.09
C TYR A 140 7.22 -22.11 3.50
N ALA A 141 7.06 -22.39 4.79
CA ALA A 141 6.35 -23.57 5.27
C ALA A 141 4.85 -23.54 4.94
N GLU A 142 4.22 -22.36 4.96
CA GLU A 142 2.80 -22.14 4.67
C GLU A 142 2.51 -22.17 3.16
N LEU A 143 3.49 -21.81 2.32
CA LEU A 143 3.37 -21.81 0.85
C LEU A 143 3.28 -23.22 0.22
N LYS A 144 3.31 -24.28 1.03
CA LYS A 144 3.10 -25.66 0.55
C LYS A 144 1.63 -25.96 0.23
N ASP A 145 0.70 -25.21 0.82
CA ASP A 145 -0.71 -25.26 0.45
C ASP A 145 -0.94 -24.33 -0.77
N PRO A 146 -1.37 -24.86 -1.94
CA PRO A 146 -1.60 -24.05 -3.14
C PRO A 146 -2.55 -22.87 -2.90
N ALA A 147 -3.60 -23.06 -2.09
CA ALA A 147 -4.57 -22.01 -1.83
C ALA A 147 -4.02 -20.90 -0.92
N ALA A 148 -3.14 -21.25 0.03
CA ALA A 148 -2.42 -20.28 0.84
C ALA A 148 -1.36 -19.53 0.01
N ALA A 149 -0.66 -20.24 -0.88
CA ALA A 149 0.35 -19.66 -1.75
C ALA A 149 -0.23 -18.63 -2.72
N GLU A 150 -1.37 -18.93 -3.35
CA GLU A 150 -2.04 -18.01 -4.28
C GLU A 150 -2.48 -16.72 -3.56
N ARG A 151 -3.14 -16.84 -2.41
CA ARG A 151 -3.55 -15.67 -1.60
C ARG A 151 -2.35 -14.86 -1.14
N PHE A 152 -1.26 -15.51 -0.74
CA PHE A 152 -0.03 -14.82 -0.34
C PHE A 152 0.58 -14.01 -1.50
N ILE A 153 0.66 -14.59 -2.70
CA ILE A 153 1.19 -13.93 -3.89
C ILE A 153 0.31 -12.74 -4.28
N LEU A 154 -1.02 -12.94 -4.37
CA LEU A 154 -1.97 -11.89 -4.73
C LEU A 154 -1.92 -10.72 -3.74
N GLY A 155 -1.97 -11.00 -2.43
CA GLY A 155 -1.90 -9.97 -1.40
C GLY A 155 -0.57 -9.22 -1.41
N THR A 156 0.54 -9.92 -1.65
CA THR A 156 1.87 -9.31 -1.75
C THR A 156 1.98 -8.40 -2.97
N LEU A 157 1.58 -8.87 -4.15
CA LEU A 157 1.62 -8.08 -5.38
C LEU A 157 0.74 -6.82 -5.27
N ALA A 158 -0.48 -6.94 -4.74
CA ALA A 158 -1.36 -5.80 -4.51
C ALA A 158 -0.73 -4.76 -3.56
N SER A 159 -0.15 -5.23 -2.44
CA SER A 159 0.52 -4.39 -1.45
C SER A 159 1.75 -3.68 -2.01
N VAL A 160 2.53 -4.35 -2.87
CA VAL A 160 3.72 -3.79 -3.53
C VAL A 160 3.34 -2.78 -4.59
N LEU A 161 2.32 -3.07 -5.42
CA LEU A 161 1.82 -2.12 -6.42
C LEU A 161 1.29 -0.85 -5.76
N TRP A 162 0.63 -0.95 -4.61
CA TRP A 162 0.23 0.21 -3.82
C TRP A 162 1.44 1.07 -3.40
N ALA A 163 2.44 0.44 -2.78
CA ALA A 163 3.66 1.13 -2.34
C ALA A 163 4.43 1.76 -3.51
N ALA A 164 4.57 1.03 -4.61
CA ALA A 164 5.19 1.52 -5.84
C ALA A 164 4.40 2.70 -6.44
N GLY A 165 3.08 2.66 -6.41
CA GLY A 165 2.22 3.79 -6.83
C GLY A 165 2.46 5.04 -5.98
N CYS A 166 2.55 4.89 -4.65
CA CYS A 166 2.91 5.99 -3.75
C CYS A 166 4.29 6.58 -4.10
N ALA A 167 5.30 5.74 -4.33
CA ALA A 167 6.63 6.20 -4.77
C ALA A 167 6.56 6.91 -6.13
N GLY A 168 5.78 6.36 -7.07
CA GLY A 168 5.60 6.89 -8.42
C GLY A 168 5.06 8.32 -8.44
N VAL A 169 4.12 8.68 -7.56
CA VAL A 169 3.63 10.07 -7.45
C VAL A 169 4.76 11.05 -7.13
N VAL A 170 5.67 10.67 -6.24
CA VAL A 170 6.82 11.52 -5.88
C VAL A 170 7.82 11.59 -7.03
N VAL A 171 8.05 10.49 -7.74
CA VAL A 171 8.91 10.47 -8.94
C VAL A 171 8.36 11.40 -10.02
N LEU A 172 7.05 11.36 -10.28
CA LEU A 172 6.39 12.26 -11.23
C LEU A 172 6.46 13.74 -10.83
N LEU A 173 6.49 14.04 -9.52
CA LEU A 173 6.69 15.41 -9.04
C LEU A 173 8.13 15.92 -9.20
N ARG A 174 9.11 15.02 -9.39
CA ARG A 174 10.52 15.37 -9.62
C ARG A 174 10.82 15.64 -11.10
N SER A 175 10.05 15.05 -12.01
CA SER A 175 10.19 15.19 -13.48
C SER A 175 9.56 16.47 -14.01
#